data_AF-A0A0A8ZTT8-F1
#
_entry.id   AF-A0A0A8ZTT8-F1
#
_cell.length_a   1.000
_cell.length_b   1.000
_cell.length_c   1.000
_cell.angle_alpha   90.00
_cell.angle_beta   90.00
_cell.angle_gamma   90.00
#
_symmetry.space_group_name_H-M   'P 1'
#
loop_
_entity.id
_entity.type
_entity.pdbx_description
1 polymer ?
#
loop_
_entity_poly.entity_id
_entity_poly.type
_entity_poly.pdbx_seq_one_letter_code
_entity_poly.pdbx_strand_id
1 'polypeptide(L)'
;MVRVSVKEHTIIESKPDHFLDDLRLHNPWTELKQFAKSIDINDKDPVVHKHTPYIVILARLAEKWADAHDGGFPSSRQEKKEFKDLIRAHMLNVDEENYKEAVESSYKVSVTPGISHEIRQIIDDSSAEVNSSSSDFWILVAALKVAIILLFRCIVC
;
A
#
# COMPACT_ATOMS: atom_id res chain seq x y z
N MET A 1 17.82 -33.73 20.06
CA MET A 1 17.81 -33.27 18.65
C MET A 1 16.44 -33.58 18.09
N VAL A 2 15.71 -32.58 17.60
CA VAL A 2 14.36 -32.76 17.03
C VAL A 2 14.46 -32.51 15.52
N ARG A 3 13.91 -33.41 14.71
CA ARG A 3 13.86 -33.29 13.25
C ARG A 3 12.40 -33.39 12.79
N VAL A 4 11.95 -32.37 12.08
CA VAL A 4 10.62 -32.38 11.43
C VAL A 4 10.75 -33.03 10.06
N SER A 5 9.82 -33.93 9.72
CA SER A 5 9.72 -34.57 8.41
C SER A 5 8.25 -34.61 8.00
N VAL A 6 7.87 -33.71 7.09
CA VAL A 6 6.53 -33.63 6.51
C VAL A 6 6.67 -33.49 5.00
N LYS A 7 5.74 -34.06 4.23
CA LYS A 7 5.76 -33.96 2.76
C LYS A 7 5.49 -32.53 2.31
N GLU A 8 4.50 -31.89 2.92
CA GLU A 8 4.06 -30.53 2.63
C GLU A 8 3.50 -29.91 3.91
N HIS A 9 3.79 -28.63 4.13
CA HIS A 9 3.26 -27.86 5.24
C HIS A 9 2.76 -26.50 4.74
N THR A 10 1.45 -26.38 4.56
CA THR A 10 0.79 -25.17 4.08
C THR A 10 0.32 -24.31 5.26
N ILE A 11 0.72 -23.05 5.30
CA ILE A 11 0.38 -22.10 6.38
C ILE A 11 -0.26 -20.85 5.75
N ILE A 12 -1.40 -20.43 6.28
CA ILE A 12 -2.05 -19.15 5.92
C ILE A 12 -1.60 -18.04 6.87
N GLU A 13 -1.69 -18.26 8.18
CA GLU A 13 -1.28 -17.29 9.20
C GLU A 13 0.21 -17.44 9.56
N SER A 14 1.09 -16.97 8.67
CA SER A 14 2.54 -17.06 8.86
C SER A 14 3.10 -16.15 9.97
N LYS A 15 2.31 -15.15 10.41
CA LYS A 15 2.66 -14.19 11.48
C LYS A 15 4.07 -13.57 11.28
N PRO A 16 4.31 -12.85 10.17
CA PRO A 16 5.60 -12.25 9.91
C PRO A 16 5.93 -11.18 10.95
N ASP A 17 7.19 -11.12 11.39
CA ASP A 17 7.67 -10.13 12.37
C ASP A 17 7.69 -8.69 11.81
N HIS A 18 7.81 -8.56 10.49
CA HIS A 18 7.82 -7.29 9.78
C HIS A 18 6.90 -7.34 8.56
N PHE A 19 5.95 -6.40 8.48
CA PHE A 19 5.12 -6.18 7.30
C PHE A 19 5.13 -4.71 6.92
N LEU A 20 5.00 -4.45 5.61
CA LEU A 20 4.68 -3.12 5.11
C LEU A 20 3.15 -3.02 5.04
N ASP A 21 2.62 -1.89 5.50
CA ASP A 21 1.18 -1.62 5.40
C ASP A 21 0.75 -1.53 3.93
N ASP A 22 -0.32 -2.24 3.54
CA ASP A 22 -0.94 -2.07 2.21
C ASP A 22 -1.85 -0.84 2.19
N LEU A 23 -1.25 0.35 2.17
CA LEU A 23 -1.97 1.62 2.19
C LEU A 23 -2.58 2.02 0.83
N ARG A 24 -2.22 1.33 -0.25
CA ARG A 24 -2.64 1.62 -1.64
C ARG A 24 -2.46 3.07 -2.10
N LEU A 25 -1.55 3.85 -1.51
CA LEU A 25 -1.35 5.28 -1.85
C LEU A 25 -0.86 5.50 -3.29
N HIS A 26 -0.11 4.56 -3.85
CA HIS A 26 0.37 4.61 -5.24
C HIS A 26 -0.71 4.23 -6.26
N ASN A 27 -1.70 3.42 -5.88
CA ASN A 27 -2.84 3.10 -6.73
C ASN A 27 -4.13 3.05 -5.90
N PRO A 28 -4.63 4.23 -5.47
CA PRO A 28 -5.78 4.28 -4.59
C PRO A 28 -7.04 3.98 -5.38
N TRP A 29 -7.88 3.11 -4.84
CA TRP A 29 -9.18 2.82 -5.42
C TRP A 29 -10.12 4.04 -5.27
N THR A 30 -11.23 4.04 -6.02
CA THR A 30 -12.12 5.20 -6.16
C THR A 30 -12.60 5.76 -4.82
N GLU A 31 -13.07 4.90 -3.93
CA GLU A 31 -13.61 5.27 -2.62
C GLU A 31 -12.53 5.87 -1.71
N LEU A 32 -11.29 5.35 -1.77
CA LEU A 32 -10.16 5.93 -1.01
C LEU A 32 -9.81 7.33 -1.52
N LYS A 33 -9.80 7.54 -2.85
CA LYS A 33 -9.61 8.87 -3.44
C LYS A 33 -10.70 9.84 -3.01
N GLN A 34 -11.97 9.40 -3.04
CA GLN A 34 -13.12 10.23 -2.65
C GLN A 34 -13.07 10.60 -1.16
N PHE A 35 -12.78 9.62 -0.30
CA PHE A 35 -12.60 9.86 1.14
C PHE A 35 -11.50 10.90 1.39
N ALA A 36 -10.31 10.73 0.80
CA ALA A 36 -9.23 11.70 0.96
C ALA A 36 -9.63 13.10 0.46
N LYS A 37 -10.34 13.20 -0.67
CA LYS A 37 -10.81 14.48 -1.25
C LYS A 37 -11.85 15.20 -0.40
N SER A 38 -12.63 14.46 0.41
CA SER A 38 -13.64 15.04 1.29
C SER A 38 -13.05 15.83 2.47
N ILE A 39 -11.74 15.66 2.73
CA ILE A 39 -11.03 16.32 3.81
C ILE A 39 -10.16 17.45 3.22
N ASP A 40 -10.38 18.67 3.70
CA ASP A 40 -9.56 19.82 3.31
C ASP A 40 -8.31 19.90 4.18
N ILE A 41 -7.15 19.58 3.59
CA ILE A 41 -5.85 19.68 4.25
C ILE A 41 -5.34 21.12 4.37
N ASN A 42 -6.07 22.11 3.84
CA ASN A 42 -5.75 23.53 3.97
C ASN A 42 -6.64 24.25 4.99
N ASP A 43 -7.46 23.50 5.75
CA ASP A 43 -8.24 24.06 6.84
C ASP A 43 -7.30 24.76 7.83
N LYS A 44 -7.64 25.99 8.20
CA LYS A 44 -6.85 26.83 9.08
C LYS A 44 -7.25 26.67 10.55
N ASP A 45 -8.33 25.94 10.84
CA ASP A 45 -8.66 25.55 12.20
C ASP A 45 -7.57 24.61 12.73
N PRO A 46 -6.79 25.03 13.76
CA PRO A 46 -5.68 24.23 14.26
C PRO A 46 -6.11 22.88 14.83
N VAL A 47 -7.34 22.76 15.32
CA VAL A 47 -7.86 21.49 15.86
C VAL A 47 -8.14 20.53 14.72
N VAL A 48 -8.85 20.97 13.68
CA VAL A 48 -9.16 20.13 12.52
C VAL A 48 -7.87 19.71 11.80
N HIS A 49 -6.97 20.66 11.58
CA HIS A 49 -5.71 20.43 10.89
C HIS A 49 -4.81 19.42 11.62
N LYS A 50 -4.67 19.52 12.95
CA LYS A 50 -3.87 18.59 13.77
C LYS A 50 -4.45 17.18 13.89
N HIS A 51 -5.76 17.02 13.74
CA HIS A 51 -6.44 15.72 13.83
C HIS A 51 -6.67 15.06 12.46
N THR A 52 -6.18 15.67 11.37
CA THR A 52 -6.23 15.05 10.05
C THR A 52 -5.30 13.83 10.01
N PRO A 53 -5.79 12.63 9.65
CA PRO A 53 -4.95 11.43 9.57
C PRO A 53 -3.79 11.59 8.59
N TYR A 54 -2.58 11.15 8.95
CA TYR A 54 -1.38 11.31 8.11
C TYR A 54 -1.54 10.67 6.72
N ILE A 55 -2.30 9.57 6.63
CA ILE A 55 -2.59 8.86 5.37
C ILE A 55 -3.36 9.76 4.40
N VAL A 56 -4.28 10.59 4.92
CA VAL A 56 -5.05 11.56 4.11
C VAL A 56 -4.11 12.66 3.61
N ILE A 57 -3.22 13.16 4.49
CA ILE A 57 -2.19 14.14 4.11
C ILE A 57 -1.32 13.59 2.97
N LEU A 58 -0.83 12.36 3.12
CA LEU A 58 -0.03 11.69 2.08
C LEU A 58 -0.80 11.52 0.79
N ALA A 59 -2.05 11.03 0.82
CA ALA A 59 -2.85 10.83 -0.37
C ALA A 59 -3.10 12.15 -1.13
N ARG A 60 -3.42 13.24 -0.42
CA ARG A 60 -3.73 14.54 -1.01
C ARG A 60 -2.50 15.24 -1.56
N LEU A 61 -1.38 15.17 -0.84
CA LEU A 61 -0.13 15.76 -1.32
C LEU A 61 0.52 14.93 -2.43
N ALA A 62 0.35 13.60 -2.43
CA ALA A 62 0.79 12.74 -3.52
C ALA A 62 0.00 13.00 -4.81
N GLU A 63 -1.31 13.24 -4.71
CA GLU A 63 -2.13 13.68 -5.86
C GLU A 63 -1.62 15.02 -6.41
N LYS A 64 -1.43 16.02 -5.53
CA LYS A 64 -0.87 17.34 -5.91
C LYS A 64 0.53 17.22 -6.53
N TRP A 65 1.36 16.31 -6.03
CA TRP A 65 2.66 16.03 -6.62
C TRP A 65 2.52 15.44 -8.03
N ALA A 66 1.67 14.43 -8.19
CA ALA A 66 1.45 13.75 -9.46
C ALA A 66 0.90 14.72 -10.53
N ASP A 67 -0.01 15.63 -10.17
CA ASP A 67 -0.53 16.68 -11.06
C ASP A 67 0.58 17.59 -11.62
N ALA A 68 1.67 17.80 -10.86
CA ALA A 68 2.81 18.61 -11.26
C ALA A 68 3.94 17.82 -11.97
N HIS A 69 3.85 16.48 -12.02
CA HIS A 69 4.90 15.59 -12.51
C HIS A 69 4.35 14.51 -13.47
N ASP A 70 3.40 14.89 -14.33
CA ASP A 70 2.84 14.01 -15.37
C ASP A 70 2.26 12.67 -14.83
N GLY A 71 1.65 12.72 -13.65
CA GLY A 71 1.10 11.55 -12.97
C GLY A 71 2.12 10.70 -12.21
N GLY A 72 3.40 11.08 -12.23
CA GLY A 72 4.48 10.38 -11.55
C GLY A 72 4.49 10.59 -10.03
N PHE A 73 4.94 9.57 -9.29
CA PHE A 73 5.20 9.67 -7.85
C PHE A 73 6.68 9.93 -7.58
N PRO A 74 7.04 10.48 -6.39
CA PRO A 74 8.44 10.70 -6.02
C PRO A 74 9.21 9.39 -6.08
N SER A 75 10.20 9.29 -6.95
CA SER A 75 10.92 8.05 -7.26
C SER A 75 12.39 8.17 -6.88
N SER A 76 13.02 9.28 -7.28
CA SER A 76 14.43 9.55 -7.01
C SER A 76 14.67 10.01 -5.58
N ARG A 77 15.92 9.93 -5.10
CA ARG A 77 16.28 10.44 -3.77
C ARG A 77 15.99 11.95 -3.65
N GLN A 78 16.18 12.68 -4.74
CA GLN A 78 15.93 14.12 -4.79
C GLN A 78 14.43 14.41 -4.71
N GLU A 79 13.62 13.75 -5.53
CA GLU A 79 12.16 13.88 -5.51
C GLU A 79 11.57 13.49 -4.14
N LYS A 80 12.07 12.40 -3.53
CA LYS A 80 11.64 12.00 -2.18
C LYS A 80 11.98 13.05 -1.12
N LYS A 81 13.08 13.80 -1.30
CA LYS A 81 13.42 14.92 -0.42
C LYS A 81 12.47 16.09 -0.65
N GLU A 82 12.24 16.47 -1.91
CA GLU A 82 11.33 17.55 -2.29
C GLU A 82 9.90 17.28 -1.84
N PHE A 83 9.45 16.03 -1.92
CA PHE A 83 8.14 15.63 -1.40
C PHE A 83 8.05 15.75 0.12
N LYS A 84 9.11 15.40 0.86
CA LYS A 84 9.16 15.67 2.32
C LYS A 84 9.10 17.16 2.62
N ASP A 85 9.77 17.98 1.82
CA ASP A 85 9.75 19.44 1.98
C ASP A 85 8.37 20.02 1.64
N LEU A 86 7.68 19.46 0.65
CA LEU A 86 6.28 19.77 0.34
C LEU A 86 5.36 19.48 1.53
N ILE A 87 5.51 18.33 2.19
CA ILE A 87 4.71 17.98 3.38
C ILE A 87 4.99 18.99 4.51
N ARG A 88 6.26 19.30 4.79
CA ARG A 88 6.63 20.27 5.83
C ARG A 88 6.10 21.67 5.54
N ALA A 89 6.04 22.08 4.28
CA ALA A 89 5.51 23.38 3.88
C ALA A 89 4.00 23.52 4.15
N HIS A 90 3.26 22.42 4.32
CA HIS A 90 1.84 22.44 4.71
C HIS A 90 1.63 22.39 6.22
N MET A 91 2.69 22.26 7.03
CA MET A 91 2.58 22.38 8.48
C MET A 91 2.29 23.82 8.86
N LEU A 92 1.30 24.02 9.73
CA LEU A 92 0.99 25.32 10.33
C LEU A 92 1.81 25.56 11.60
N ASN A 93 2.14 24.49 12.33
CA ASN A 93 2.90 24.57 13.58
C ASN A 93 3.93 23.43 13.70
N VAL A 94 4.95 23.63 14.55
CA VAL A 94 6.05 22.66 14.75
C VAL A 94 5.60 21.42 15.54
N ASP A 95 4.49 21.49 16.25
CA ASP A 95 3.96 20.43 17.13
C ASP A 95 2.89 19.55 16.45
N GLU A 96 2.77 19.58 15.12
CA GLU A 96 1.81 18.78 14.36
C GLU A 96 2.34 17.36 14.11
N GLU A 97 2.06 16.45 15.05
CA GLU A 97 2.51 15.05 14.99
C GLU A 97 2.02 14.31 13.76
N ASN A 98 0.81 14.58 13.27
CA ASN A 98 0.27 13.98 12.05
C ASN A 98 1.11 14.31 10.80
N TYR A 99 1.66 15.53 10.71
CA TYR A 99 2.56 15.91 9.63
C TYR A 99 3.97 15.36 9.81
N LYS A 100 4.46 15.25 11.05
CA LYS A 100 5.74 14.55 11.34
C LYS A 100 5.65 13.09 10.91
N GLU A 101 4.57 12.41 11.26
CA GLU A 101 4.29 11.03 10.85
C GLU A 101 4.18 10.92 9.32
N ALA A 102 3.52 11.88 8.65
CA ALA A 102 3.48 11.93 7.19
C ALA A 102 4.88 12.06 6.58
N VAL A 103 5.75 12.93 7.12
CA VAL A 103 7.13 13.07 6.65
C VAL A 103 7.92 11.76 6.82
N GLU A 104 7.79 11.10 7.97
CA GLU A 104 8.46 9.84 8.26
C GLU A 104 7.96 8.69 7.37
N SER A 105 6.65 8.65 7.13
CA SER A 105 5.98 7.64 6.29
C SER A 105 5.90 7.99 4.80
N SER A 106 6.44 9.14 4.38
CA SER A 106 6.35 9.62 2.99
C SER A 106 6.89 8.65 1.95
N TYR A 107 7.85 7.79 2.33
CA TYR A 107 8.38 6.75 1.44
C TYR A 107 7.31 5.76 0.97
N LYS A 108 6.22 5.58 1.74
CA LYS A 108 5.10 4.67 1.41
C LYS A 108 4.37 5.10 0.13
N VAL A 109 4.41 6.40 -0.22
CA VAL A 109 3.84 6.91 -1.49
C VAL A 109 4.62 6.39 -2.70
N SER A 110 5.93 6.20 -2.56
CA SER A 110 6.81 5.69 -3.60
C SER A 110 6.79 4.16 -3.73
N VAL A 111 6.08 3.45 -2.86
CA VAL A 111 6.03 1.99 -2.88
C VAL A 111 5.00 1.55 -3.91
N THR A 112 5.48 1.02 -5.04
CA THR A 112 4.61 0.43 -6.05
C THR A 112 3.99 -0.86 -5.51
N PRO A 113 2.66 -1.03 -5.59
CA PRO A 113 2.00 -2.27 -5.19
C PRO A 113 2.51 -3.42 -6.05
N GLY A 114 2.78 -4.56 -5.42
CA GLY A 114 3.28 -5.73 -6.14
C GLY A 114 3.10 -7.00 -5.34
N ILE A 115 3.01 -8.12 -6.06
CA ILE A 115 2.99 -9.45 -5.45
C ILE A 115 4.44 -9.84 -5.16
N SER A 116 4.71 -10.21 -3.90
CA SER A 116 6.03 -10.66 -3.46
C SER A 116 6.45 -11.93 -4.21
N HIS A 117 7.75 -12.18 -4.25
CA HIS A 117 8.29 -13.34 -4.95
C HIS A 117 7.75 -14.66 -4.36
N GLU A 118 7.64 -14.74 -3.04
CA GLU A 118 7.16 -15.92 -2.31
C GLU A 118 5.71 -16.24 -2.68
N ILE A 119 4.84 -15.21 -2.77
CA ILE A 119 3.45 -15.40 -3.17
C ILE A 119 3.35 -15.78 -4.65
N ARG A 120 4.19 -15.22 -5.53
CA ARG A 120 4.24 -15.65 -6.94
C ARG A 120 4.62 -17.12 -7.08
N GLN A 121 5.62 -17.59 -6.33
CA GLN A 121 6.01 -19.00 -6.35
C GLN A 121 4.85 -19.93 -5.98
N ILE A 122 4.04 -19.56 -4.99
CA ILE A 122 2.86 -20.34 -4.58
C ILE A 122 1.78 -20.30 -5.66
N ILE A 123 1.50 -19.13 -6.24
CA ILE A 123 0.46 -18.95 -7.27
C ILE A 123 0.80 -19.68 -8.58
N ASP A 124 2.09 -19.73 -8.93
CA ASP A 124 2.59 -20.35 -10.15
C ASP A 124 2.91 -21.85 -9.97
N ASP A 125 2.75 -22.39 -8.76
CA ASP A 125 2.91 -23.83 -8.50
C ASP A 125 1.84 -24.65 -9.23
N SER A 126 2.23 -25.81 -9.75
CA SER A 126 1.31 -26.76 -10.40
C SER A 126 0.14 -27.19 -9.52
N SER A 127 0.30 -27.15 -8.19
CA SER A 127 -0.71 -27.51 -7.21
C SER A 127 -1.86 -26.49 -7.15
N ALA A 128 -1.64 -25.27 -7.67
CA ALA A 128 -2.69 -24.26 -7.85
C ALA A 128 -3.63 -24.59 -9.03
N GLU A 129 -3.30 -25.56 -9.88
CA GLU A 129 -4.20 -26.10 -10.90
C GLU A 129 -5.08 -27.19 -10.27
N VAL A 130 -6.15 -26.74 -9.61
CA VAL A 130 -6.94 -27.56 -8.69
C VAL A 130 -7.88 -28.54 -9.38
N ASN A 131 -8.15 -29.65 -8.69
CA ASN A 131 -9.11 -30.68 -9.08
C ASN A 131 -9.89 -31.18 -7.85
N SER A 132 -10.73 -32.21 -8.01
CA SER A 132 -11.58 -32.74 -6.94
C SER A 132 -10.83 -33.34 -5.74
N SER A 133 -9.51 -33.54 -5.84
CA SER A 133 -8.66 -34.06 -4.76
C SER A 133 -7.75 -33.00 -4.12
N SER A 134 -7.79 -31.75 -4.59
CA SER A 134 -6.98 -30.66 -4.06
C SER A 134 -7.36 -30.32 -2.61
N SER A 135 -6.37 -29.91 -1.82
CA SER A 135 -6.62 -29.44 -0.45
C SER A 135 -7.23 -28.03 -0.45
N ASP A 136 -7.91 -27.69 0.65
CA ASP A 136 -8.51 -26.36 0.83
C ASP A 136 -7.50 -25.22 0.64
N PHE A 137 -6.25 -25.40 1.08
CA PHE A 137 -5.19 -24.42 0.85
C PHE A 137 -4.99 -24.12 -0.63
N TRP A 138 -4.84 -25.16 -1.46
CA TRP A 138 -4.60 -25.00 -2.89
C TRP A 138 -5.85 -24.47 -3.62
N ILE A 139 -7.06 -24.79 -3.14
CA ILE A 139 -8.30 -24.17 -3.62
C ILE A 139 -8.31 -22.66 -3.34
N LEU A 140 -7.88 -22.23 -2.15
CA LEU A 140 -7.76 -20.81 -1.81
C LEU A 140 -6.69 -20.10 -2.65
N VAL A 141 -5.54 -20.75 -2.89
CA VAL A 141 -4.49 -20.22 -3.78
C VAL A 141 -5.03 -20.03 -5.20
N ALA A 142 -5.76 -21.02 -5.74
CA ALA A 142 -6.37 -20.91 -7.06
C ALA A 142 -7.38 -19.76 -7.15
N ALA A 143 -8.21 -19.58 -6.11
CA ALA A 143 -9.13 -18.46 -6.03
C ALA A 143 -8.39 -17.10 -5.98
N LEU A 144 -7.31 -17.01 -5.19
CA LEU A 144 -6.48 -15.81 -5.11
C LEU A 144 -5.83 -15.48 -6.46
N LYS A 145 -5.31 -16.48 -7.20
CA LYS A 145 -4.75 -16.34 -8.55
C LYS A 145 -5.76 -15.69 -9.50
N VAL A 146 -7.00 -16.17 -9.52
CA VAL A 146 -8.07 -15.61 -10.35
C VAL A 146 -8.40 -14.17 -9.94
N ALA A 147 -8.55 -13.90 -8.64
CA ALA A 147 -8.85 -12.56 -8.14
C ALA A 147 -7.76 -11.53 -8.54
N ILE A 148 -6.49 -11.92 -8.44
CA ILE A 148 -5.35 -11.11 -8.87
C ILE A 148 -5.40 -10.80 -10.37
N ILE A 149 -5.64 -11.81 -11.21
CA ILE A 149 -5.72 -11.63 -12.67
C ILE A 149 -6.85 -10.65 -13.03
N LEU A 150 -7.99 -10.75 -12.36
CA LEU A 150 -9.12 -9.85 -12.57
C LEU A 150 -8.81 -8.43 -12.11
N LEU A 151 -8.15 -8.25 -10.97
CA LEU A 151 -7.73 -6.94 -10.47
C LEU A 151 -6.76 -6.23 -11.43
N PHE A 152 -5.75 -6.93 -11.95
CA PHE A 152 -4.81 -6.34 -12.91
C PHE A 152 -5.48 -5.96 -14.24
N ARG A 153 -6.50 -6.71 -14.68
CA ARG A 153 -7.26 -6.37 -15.89
C ARG A 153 -8.13 -5.13 -15.70
N CYS A 154 -8.76 -4.95 -14.55
CA CYS A 154 -9.59 -3.78 -14.26
C CYS A 154 -8.79 -2.49 -14.03
N ILE A 155 -7.47 -2.57 -13.76
CA ILE A 155 -6.60 -1.40 -13.58
C ILE A 155 -6.06 -0.88 -14.92
N VAL A 156 -6.07 -1.70 -15.98
CA VAL A 156 -5.52 -1.37 -17.32
C VAL A 156 -6.63 -0.97 -18.33
N CYS A 157 -7.89 -0.98 -17.92
CA CYS A 157 -9.04 -0.52 -18.71
C CYS A 157 -9.66 0.73 -18.06
#